data_AF-A0A8D8FI40-F1
#
_entry.id   AF-A0A8D8FI40-F1
#
_cell.length_a   1.000
_cell.length_b   1.000
_cell.length_c   1.000
_cell.angle_alpha   90.00
_cell.angle_beta   90.00
_cell.angle_gamma   90.00
#
_symmetry.space_group_name_H-M   'P 1'
#
loop_
_entity.id
_entity.type
_entity.pdbx_description
1 polymer ?
#
loop_
_entity_poly.entity_id
_entity_poly.type
_entity_poly.pdbx_seq_one_letter_code
_entity_poly.pdbx_strand_id
1 'polypeptide(L)'
;ILFLILYNEYLIHIFHSLQWAQIECETDRCLKVLLVADPQILGNTFDTKLYWPLANYDSDRHLSRTYRRALQHTTPDVICFLGDLMDEGSVATDVQYDEYFARFANIFTQPTADTLMIYIPGDNDLGR
;
A
#
# COMPACT_ATOMS: atom_id res chain seq x y z
N ILE A 1 -7.80 17.56 -21.01
CA ILE A 1 -8.22 17.10 -19.66
C ILE A 1 -8.29 15.57 -19.59
N LEU A 2 -9.14 14.88 -20.36
CA LEU A 2 -9.26 13.42 -20.32
C LEU A 2 -7.93 12.67 -20.56
N PHE A 3 -7.15 13.07 -21.57
CA PHE A 3 -5.84 12.48 -21.82
C PHE A 3 -4.86 12.69 -20.65
N LEU A 4 -4.87 13.87 -20.03
CA LEU A 4 -4.03 14.18 -18.88
C LEU A 4 -4.39 13.30 -17.69
N ILE A 5 -5.69 13.11 -17.42
CA ILE A 5 -6.17 12.21 -16.37
C ILE A 5 -5.74 10.77 -16.68
N LEU A 6 -6.01 10.27 -17.90
CA LEU A 6 -5.61 8.92 -18.29
C LEU A 6 -4.10 8.70 -18.15
N TYR A 7 -3.30 9.69 -18.51
CA TYR A 7 -1.85 9.61 -18.42
C TYR A 7 -1.38 9.50 -16.96
N ASN A 8 -1.80 10.43 -16.11
CA ASN A 8 -1.36 10.50 -14.71
C ASN A 8 -1.95 9.36 -13.85
N GLU A 9 -3.16 8.91 -14.15
CA GLU A 9 -3.83 7.87 -13.35
C GLU A 9 -3.47 6.44 -13.74
N TYR A 10 -2.96 6.24 -14.97
CA TYR A 10 -2.83 4.90 -15.53
C TYR A 10 -1.55 4.68 -16.31
N LEU A 11 -1.29 5.51 -17.33
CA LEU A 11 -0.18 5.25 -18.25
C LEU A 11 1.18 5.42 -17.56
N ILE A 12 1.34 6.44 -16.71
CA ILE A 12 2.60 6.70 -16.01
C ILE A 12 3.05 5.49 -15.19
N HIS A 13 2.14 4.87 -14.43
CA HIS A 13 2.47 3.69 -13.62
C HIS A 13 2.88 2.47 -14.45
N ILE A 14 2.30 2.31 -15.65
CA ILE A 14 2.70 1.24 -16.57
C ILE A 14 4.09 1.51 -17.13
N PHE A 15 4.34 2.73 -17.61
CA PHE A 15 5.64 3.10 -18.16
C PHE A 15 6.76 2.96 -17.12
N HIS A 16 6.55 3.41 -15.89
CA HIS A 16 7.53 3.23 -14.82
C HIS A 16 7.74 1.76 -14.47
N SER A 17 6.69 0.94 -14.44
CA SER A 17 6.86 -0.50 -14.18
C SER A 17 7.69 -1.23 -15.24
N LEU A 18 7.66 -0.75 -16.49
CA LEU A 18 8.47 -1.32 -17.57
C LEU A 18 9.97 -1.00 -17.43
N GLN A 19 10.33 0.00 -16.62
CA GLN A 19 11.72 0.38 -16.34
C GLN A 19 12.32 -0.37 -15.15
N TRP A 20 11.52 -1.18 -14.44
CA TRP A 20 12.00 -1.93 -13.30
C TRP A 20 12.96 -3.04 -13.72
N ALA A 21 14.02 -3.23 -12.93
CA ALA A 21 14.98 -4.29 -13.15
C ALA A 21 14.30 -5.66 -13.07
N GLN A 22 14.74 -6.60 -13.90
CA GLN A 22 14.32 -7.99 -13.79
C GLN A 22 14.88 -8.58 -12.50
N ILE A 23 14.03 -9.31 -11.77
CA ILE A 23 14.41 -9.99 -10.54
C ILE A 23 14.62 -11.45 -10.92
N GLU A 24 15.86 -11.78 -11.26
CA GLU A 24 16.26 -13.14 -11.63
C GLU A 24 16.85 -13.86 -10.42
N CYS A 25 16.48 -15.12 -10.29
CA CYS A 25 17.02 -16.00 -9.27
C CYS A 25 18.19 -16.79 -9.86
N GLU A 26 19.38 -16.63 -9.30
CA GLU A 26 20.58 -17.35 -9.76
C GLU A 26 20.53 -18.85 -9.42
N THR A 27 19.69 -19.24 -8.45
CA THR A 27 19.53 -20.62 -8.00
C THR A 27 18.07 -20.95 -7.74
N ASP A 28 17.74 -22.25 -7.70
CA ASP A 28 16.41 -22.77 -7.34
C ASP A 28 16.00 -22.44 -5.89
N ARG A 29 16.93 -21.96 -5.05
CA ARG A 29 16.68 -21.53 -3.66
C ARG A 29 16.80 -20.02 -3.54
N CYS A 30 15.80 -19.34 -4.07
CA CYS A 30 15.71 -17.90 -4.09
C CYS A 30 14.58 -17.43 -3.19
N LEU A 31 14.83 -16.36 -2.42
CA LEU A 31 13.82 -15.71 -1.60
C LEU A 31 13.65 -14.29 -2.10
N LYS A 32 12.45 -13.93 -2.53
CA LYS A 32 12.11 -12.57 -2.96
C LYS A 32 11.37 -11.85 -1.85
N VAL A 33 11.96 -10.76 -1.40
CA VAL A 33 11.40 -9.92 -0.34
C VAL A 33 10.95 -8.60 -0.96
N LEU A 34 9.66 -8.28 -0.80
CA LEU A 34 9.12 -6.96 -1.13
C LEU A 34 9.08 -6.11 0.14
N LEU A 35 9.78 -4.99 0.12
CA LEU A 35 9.74 -3.99 1.18
C LEU A 35 8.74 -2.90 0.79
N VAL A 36 7.75 -2.66 1.66
CA VAL A 36 6.74 -1.61 1.50
C VAL A 36 6.88 -0.66 2.68
N ALA A 37 7.22 0.59 2.43
CA ALA A 37 7.44 1.59 3.49
C ALA A 37 6.44 2.72 3.35
N ASP A 38 6.08 3.30 4.50
CA ASP A 38 5.29 4.52 4.62
C ASP A 38 3.97 4.52 3.80
N PRO A 39 3.10 3.48 3.91
CA PRO A 39 1.83 3.47 3.19
C PRO A 39 0.88 4.63 3.52
N GLN A 40 0.87 5.07 4.78
CA GLN A 40 0.10 6.18 5.34
C GLN A 40 -1.35 6.26 4.81
N ILE A 41 -2.15 5.22 5.05
CA ILE A 41 -3.57 5.31 4.70
C ILE A 41 -4.23 6.46 5.48
N LEU A 42 -5.00 7.30 4.78
CA LEU A 42 -5.54 8.54 5.32
C LEU A 42 -6.58 8.28 6.41
N GLY A 43 -6.51 8.97 7.55
CA GLY A 43 -7.51 8.78 8.60
C GLY A 43 -8.85 9.49 8.34
N ASN A 44 -9.65 9.71 9.37
CA ASN A 44 -10.95 10.42 9.29
C ASN A 44 -11.14 11.41 10.45
N THR A 45 -10.11 11.62 11.27
CA THR A 45 -10.19 12.34 12.54
C THR A 45 -10.01 13.83 12.34
N PHE A 46 -9.02 14.24 11.53
CA PHE A 46 -8.66 15.66 11.42
C PHE A 46 -9.28 16.40 10.23
N ASP A 47 -9.52 15.72 9.10
CA ASP A 47 -10.13 16.36 7.92
C ASP A 47 -11.62 16.03 7.81
N THR A 48 -12.45 17.04 8.08
CA THR A 48 -13.91 16.93 8.03
C THR A 48 -14.52 17.57 6.78
N LYS A 49 -13.72 17.83 5.75
CA LYS A 49 -14.21 18.48 4.52
C LYS A 49 -15.10 17.53 3.74
N LEU A 50 -16.07 18.09 3.02
CA LEU A 50 -17.04 17.31 2.23
C LEU A 50 -16.39 16.39 1.19
N TYR A 51 -15.22 16.75 0.67
CA TYR A 51 -14.50 15.97 -0.35
C TYR A 51 -13.56 14.91 0.26
N TRP A 52 -13.43 14.83 1.58
CA TRP A 52 -12.51 13.90 2.26
C TRP A 52 -12.75 12.42 1.92
N PRO A 53 -14.00 11.93 1.80
CA PRO A 53 -14.24 10.55 1.38
C PRO A 53 -13.71 10.26 -0.02
N LEU A 54 -13.74 11.26 -0.92
CA LEU A 54 -13.18 11.13 -2.26
C LEU A 54 -11.65 11.08 -2.22
N ALA A 55 -11.01 11.85 -1.33
CA ALA A 55 -9.56 11.81 -1.14
C ALA A 55 -9.10 10.44 -0.61
N ASN A 56 -9.81 9.88 0.38
CA ASN A 56 -9.57 8.51 0.86
C ASN A 56 -9.69 7.48 -0.26
N TYR A 57 -10.81 7.52 -1.01
CA TYR A 57 -11.03 6.58 -2.10
C TYR A 57 -9.95 6.67 -3.19
N ASP A 58 -9.54 7.89 -3.55
CA ASP A 58 -8.50 8.09 -4.55
C ASP A 58 -7.13 7.59 -4.07
N SER A 59 -6.75 7.92 -2.84
CA SER A 59 -5.51 7.44 -2.20
C SER A 59 -5.48 5.91 -2.10
N ASP A 60 -6.53 5.29 -1.57
CA ASP A 60 -6.65 3.84 -1.44
C ASP A 60 -6.54 3.14 -2.80
N ARG A 61 -7.22 3.70 -3.82
CA ARG A 61 -7.17 3.18 -5.19
C ARG A 61 -5.77 3.31 -5.79
N HIS A 62 -5.07 4.41 -5.53
CA HIS A 62 -3.70 4.63 -5.96
C HIS A 62 -2.76 3.59 -5.34
N LEU A 63 -2.75 3.48 -4.00
CA LEU A 63 -1.94 2.52 -3.25
C LEU A 63 -2.20 1.08 -3.71
N SER A 64 -3.47 0.71 -3.83
CA SER A 64 -3.87 -0.65 -4.23
C SER A 64 -3.44 -0.99 -5.67
N ARG A 65 -3.35 0.02 -6.55
CA ARG A 65 -2.90 -0.18 -7.95
C ARG A 65 -1.40 -0.28 -8.09
N THR A 66 -0.65 0.53 -7.35
CA THR A 66 0.82 0.51 -7.38
C THR A 66 1.33 -0.74 -6.68
N TYR A 67 0.74 -1.11 -5.54
CA TYR A 67 1.02 -2.36 -4.84
C TYR A 67 0.77 -3.59 -5.73
N ARG A 68 -0.38 -3.69 -6.41
CA ARG A 68 -0.65 -4.81 -7.33
C ARG A 68 0.39 -4.92 -8.46
N ARG A 69 0.87 -3.79 -8.98
CA ARG A 69 1.95 -3.81 -10.00
C ARG A 69 3.26 -4.31 -9.41
N ALA A 70 3.62 -3.86 -8.21
CA ALA A 70 4.80 -4.35 -7.50
C ALA A 70 4.71 -5.86 -7.26
N LEU A 71 3.54 -6.37 -6.84
CA LEU A 71 3.31 -7.81 -6.69
C LEU A 71 3.47 -8.59 -8.00
N GLN A 72 2.87 -8.09 -9.09
CA GLN A 72 2.97 -8.72 -10.41
C GLN A 72 4.40 -8.77 -10.93
N HIS A 73 5.19 -7.74 -10.66
CA HIS A 73 6.59 -7.67 -11.09
C HIS A 73 7.52 -8.52 -10.22
N THR A 74 7.36 -8.43 -8.90
CA THR A 74 8.31 -9.04 -7.95
C THR A 74 7.96 -10.47 -7.58
N THR A 75 6.67 -10.85 -7.64
CA THR A 75 6.16 -12.16 -7.19
C THR A 75 6.80 -12.63 -5.87
N PRO A 76 6.66 -11.86 -4.78
CA PRO A 76 7.46 -12.01 -3.58
C PRO A 76 6.99 -13.19 -2.70
N ASP A 77 7.93 -13.80 -2.00
CA ASP A 77 7.69 -14.83 -0.99
C ASP A 77 7.44 -14.20 0.39
N VAL A 78 8.02 -13.02 0.63
CA VAL A 78 7.87 -12.26 1.87
C VAL A 78 7.57 -10.80 1.54
N ILE A 79 6.63 -10.22 2.26
CA ILE A 79 6.31 -8.79 2.20
C ILE A 79 6.53 -8.20 3.59
N CYS A 80 7.41 -7.22 3.69
CA CYS A 80 7.68 -6.50 4.94
C CYS A 80 7.17 -5.07 4.83
N PHE A 81 6.22 -4.72 5.69
CA PHE A 81 5.77 -3.36 5.88
C PHE A 81 6.64 -2.67 6.93
N LEU A 82 7.21 -1.53 6.57
CA LEU A 82 8.28 -0.85 7.30
C LEU A 82 7.79 0.42 8.02
N GLY A 83 6.65 0.33 8.72
CA GLY A 83 6.09 1.41 9.51
C GLY A 83 5.20 2.38 8.74
N ASP A 84 4.53 3.22 9.53
CA ASP A 84 3.58 4.26 9.12
C ASP A 84 2.52 3.71 8.15
N LEU A 85 1.92 2.59 8.57
CA LEU A 85 0.83 1.94 7.85
C LEU A 85 -0.38 2.87 7.75
N MET A 86 -0.66 3.61 8.81
CA MET A 86 -1.77 4.55 8.95
C MET A 86 -1.27 5.95 9.29
N ASP A 87 -1.93 6.97 8.76
CA ASP A 87 -1.63 8.39 9.07
C ASP A 87 -2.10 8.79 10.48
N GLU A 88 -3.24 8.24 10.92
CA GLU A 88 -3.88 8.61 12.19
C GLU A 88 -4.00 7.45 13.19
N GLY A 89 -3.24 6.35 13.00
CA GLY A 89 -3.31 5.19 13.89
C GLY A 89 -3.00 5.53 15.36
N SER A 90 -2.13 6.51 15.57
CA SER A 90 -1.67 6.96 16.90
C SER A 90 -2.72 7.73 17.72
N VAL A 91 -3.76 8.23 17.06
CA VAL A 91 -4.83 9.04 17.67
C VAL A 91 -6.22 8.41 17.48
N ALA A 92 -6.29 7.28 16.78
CA ALA A 92 -7.53 6.56 16.52
C ALA A 92 -8.11 5.95 17.80
N THR A 93 -9.44 5.97 17.92
CA THR A 93 -10.14 5.07 18.84
C THR A 93 -10.02 3.62 18.37
N ASP A 94 -10.22 2.63 19.25
CA ASP A 94 -10.19 1.20 18.87
C ASP A 94 -11.06 0.90 17.62
N VAL A 95 -12.26 1.50 17.55
CA VAL A 95 -13.17 1.32 16.41
C VAL A 95 -12.59 1.91 15.13
N GLN A 96 -12.04 3.13 15.19
CA GLN A 96 -11.40 3.74 14.03
C GLN A 96 -10.15 2.97 13.59
N TYR A 97 -9.38 2.46 14.55
CA TYR A 97 -8.20 1.66 14.29
C TYR A 97 -8.56 0.38 13.54
N ASP A 98 -9.59 -0.33 13.99
CA ASP A 98 -10.11 -1.53 13.32
C ASP A 98 -10.60 -1.22 11.90
N GLU A 99 -11.28 -0.09 11.69
CA GLU A 99 -11.72 0.37 10.37
C GLU A 99 -10.52 0.69 9.45
N TYR A 100 -9.51 1.39 9.97
CA TYR A 100 -8.29 1.71 9.22
C TYR A 100 -7.53 0.43 8.88
N PHE A 101 -7.36 -0.48 9.82
CA PHE A 101 -6.69 -1.76 9.58
C PHE A 101 -7.43 -2.63 8.56
N ALA A 102 -8.77 -2.69 8.63
CA ALA A 102 -9.57 -3.40 7.65
C ALA A 102 -9.38 -2.80 6.25
N ARG A 103 -9.34 -1.47 6.14
CA ARG A 103 -9.09 -0.77 4.86
C ARG A 103 -7.67 -1.02 4.35
N PHE A 104 -6.68 -0.95 5.23
CA PHE A 104 -5.29 -1.29 4.94
C PHE A 104 -5.17 -2.71 4.37
N ALA A 105 -5.77 -3.71 5.03
CA ALA A 105 -5.74 -5.11 4.58
C ALA A 105 -6.42 -5.31 3.21
N ASN A 106 -7.46 -4.52 2.90
CA ASN A 106 -8.12 -4.53 1.59
C ASN A 106 -7.26 -3.89 0.48
N ILE A 107 -6.43 -2.90 0.81
CA ILE A 107 -5.51 -2.25 -0.12
C ILE A 107 -4.31 -3.16 -0.40
N PHE A 108 -3.72 -3.68 0.66
CA PHE A 108 -2.49 -4.47 0.69
C PHE A 108 -2.80 -5.96 0.87
N THR A 109 -3.50 -6.53 -0.10
CA THR A 109 -3.91 -7.94 -0.04
C THR A 109 -2.72 -8.90 -0.10
N GLN A 110 -2.80 -9.99 0.64
CA GLN A 110 -1.88 -11.12 0.51
C GLN A 110 -2.02 -11.74 -0.90
N PRO A 111 -0.94 -11.89 -1.69
CA PRO A 111 -1.06 -12.39 -3.06
C PRO A 111 -1.33 -13.90 -3.13
N THR A 112 -0.73 -14.69 -2.24
CA THR A 112 -0.96 -16.14 -2.10
C THR A 112 -0.92 -16.53 -0.63
N ALA A 113 -1.49 -17.68 -0.27
CA ALA A 113 -1.49 -18.17 1.11
C ALA A 113 -0.07 -18.45 1.66
N ASP A 114 0.90 -18.68 0.77
CA ASP A 114 2.29 -18.99 1.13
C ASP A 114 3.14 -17.73 1.33
N THR A 115 2.68 -16.56 0.86
CA THR A 115 3.42 -15.31 1.05
C THR A 115 3.35 -14.87 2.50
N LEU A 116 4.51 -14.74 3.16
CA LEU A 116 4.59 -14.24 4.52
C LEU A 116 4.44 -12.72 4.55
N MET A 117 3.52 -12.21 5.36
CA MET A 117 3.35 -10.77 5.60
C MET A 117 3.86 -10.40 6.98
N ILE A 118 4.80 -9.45 7.03
CA ILE A 118 5.41 -8.93 8.26
C ILE A 118 5.06 -7.46 8.38
N TYR A 119 4.56 -7.05 9.55
CA TYR A 119 4.20 -5.67 9.84
C TYR A 119 5.09 -5.13 10.95
N ILE A 120 5.88 -4.11 10.64
CA ILE A 120 6.67 -3.36 11.61
C ILE A 120 5.95 -2.03 11.82
N PRO A 121 5.59 -1.66 13.06
CA PRO A 121 4.92 -0.40 13.33
C PRO A 121 5.89 0.79 13.24
N GLY A 122 5.38 1.91 12.73
CA GLY A 122 5.99 3.24 12.81
C GLY A 122 5.45 4.04 13.99
N ASP A 123 5.76 5.34 14.04
CA ASP A 123 5.28 6.22 15.10
C ASP A 123 3.81 6.62 14.93
N ASN A 124 3.30 6.63 13.69
CA ASN A 124 1.89 6.91 13.42
C ASN A 124 0.96 5.71 13.61
N ASP A 125 1.51 4.51 13.79
CA ASP A 125 0.73 3.26 13.90
C ASP A 125 0.32 2.90 15.32
N LEU A 126 1.01 3.45 16.33
CA LEU A 126 0.86 3.07 17.73
C LEU A 126 0.32 4.24 18.53
N GLY A 127 -0.92 4.09 18.96
CA GLY A 127 -1.69 5.09 19.68
C GLY A 127 -1.99 4.73 21.12
N ARG A 128 -2.63 5.67 21.80
CA ARG A 128 -2.80 5.65 23.26
C ARG A 128 -3.91 4.73 23.73
#